data_AF-A0A973SV12-F1
#
_entry.id   AF-A0A973SV12-F1
#
_cell.length_a   1.000
_cell.length_b   1.000
_cell.length_c   1.000
_cell.angle_alpha   90.00
_cell.angle_beta   90.00
_cell.angle_gamma   90.00
#
_symmetry.space_group_name_H-M   'P 1'
#
loop_
_entity.id
_entity.type
_entity.pdbx_description
1 polymer ?
#
loop_
_entity_poly.entity_id
_entity_poly.type
_entity_poly.pdbx_seq_one_letter_code
_entity_poly.pdbx_strand_id
1 'polypeptide(L)'
;GRVERHAARQSDVWAASLLLDVADRVAAEDDLSTGPVTRLRAYDAEHGTALTQTLAAWLDTFGDVIAAAAAVHVHPNTFRYRLRRLAEVGGIDLTDPEARFEAMLHLRLTPG
;
A
#
# COMPACT_ATOMS: atom_id res chain seq x y z
N GLY A 1 -0.88 21.83 32.70
CA GLY A 1 0.25 21.79 31.75
C GLY A 1 -0.30 22.04 30.36
N ARG A 2 0.27 23.01 29.66
CA ARG A 2 -0.19 23.50 28.35
C ARG A 2 0.05 22.41 27.30
N VAL A 3 -0.99 21.99 26.60
CA VAL A 3 -0.89 21.04 25.47
C VAL A 3 -0.19 21.78 24.33
N GLU A 4 1.06 21.44 24.05
CA GLU A 4 1.76 21.92 22.87
C GLU A 4 1.10 21.32 21.64
N ARG A 5 0.21 22.08 21.00
CA ARG A 5 -0.21 21.81 19.64
C ARG A 5 1.00 22.04 18.74
N HIS A 6 1.71 20.97 18.46
CA HIS A 6 2.73 20.94 17.41
C HIS A 6 1.99 21.04 16.07
N ALA A 7 1.79 22.26 15.58
CA ALA A 7 1.31 22.47 14.23
C ALA A 7 2.39 21.91 13.29
N ALA A 8 2.11 20.77 12.66
CA ALA A 8 2.98 20.20 11.64
C ALA A 8 3.29 21.28 10.61
N ARG A 9 4.55 21.42 10.22
CA ARG A 9 4.93 22.41 9.21
C ARG A 9 4.26 22.02 7.89
N GLN A 10 3.96 23.00 7.04
CA GLN A 10 3.39 22.78 5.70
C GLN A 10 4.19 21.73 4.90
N SER A 11 5.51 21.67 5.09
CA SER A 11 6.41 20.66 4.50
C SER A 11 6.12 19.23 4.95
N ASP A 12 5.63 19.06 6.18
CA ASP A 12 5.44 17.77 6.82
C ASP A 12 4.11 17.12 6.36
N VAL A 13 3.19 17.92 5.82
CA VAL A 13 1.84 17.49 5.41
C VAL A 13 1.55 17.68 3.93
N TRP A 14 2.44 18.30 3.13
CA TRP A 14 2.19 18.58 1.71
C TRP A 14 1.75 17.34 0.92
N ALA A 15 2.47 16.22 1.08
CA ALA A 15 2.12 14.97 0.42
C ALA A 15 0.76 14.41 0.89
N ALA A 16 0.46 14.51 2.18
CA ALA A 16 -0.81 14.06 2.74
C ALA A 16 -1.98 14.92 2.23
N SER A 17 -1.82 16.25 2.17
CA SER A 17 -2.82 17.16 1.61
C SER A 17 -3.07 16.88 0.13
N LEU A 18 -2.01 16.70 -0.66
CA LEU A 18 -2.15 16.35 -2.07
C LEU A 18 -2.85 15.00 -2.28
N LEU A 19 -2.53 13.99 -1.47
CA LEU A 19 -3.20 12.69 -1.54
C LEU A 19 -4.69 12.80 -1.21
N LEU A 20 -5.08 13.62 -0.22
CA LEU A 20 -6.49 13.88 0.08
C LEU A 20 -7.19 14.57 -1.10
N ASP A 21 -6.56 15.60 -1.68
CA ASP A 21 -7.10 16.30 -2.84
C ASP A 21 -7.26 15.38 -4.07
N VAL A 22 -6.38 14.39 -4.21
CA VAL A 22 -6.51 13.35 -5.25
C VAL A 22 -7.63 12.39 -4.90
N ALA A 23 -7.67 11.89 -3.66
CA ALA A 23 -8.71 10.96 -3.20
C ALA A 23 -10.12 11.53 -3.40
N ASP A 24 -10.34 12.80 -3.04
CA ASP A 24 -11.63 13.47 -3.24
C ASP A 24 -12.04 13.55 -4.71
N ARG A 25 -11.07 13.72 -5.62
CA ARG A 25 -11.33 13.73 -7.07
C ARG A 25 -11.64 12.35 -7.60
N VAL A 26 -10.87 11.33 -7.24
CA VAL A 26 -11.09 9.97 -7.76
C VAL A 26 -12.31 9.30 -7.13
N ALA A 27 -12.66 9.63 -5.88
CA ALA A 27 -13.89 9.17 -5.23
C ALA A 27 -15.16 9.65 -5.95
N ALA A 28 -15.09 10.77 -6.69
CA ALA A 28 -16.20 11.26 -7.49
C ALA A 28 -16.45 10.43 -8.77
N GLU A 29 -15.51 9.59 -9.18
CA GLU A 29 -15.53 8.88 -10.47
C GLU A 29 -15.67 7.33 -10.36
N ASP A 30 -15.80 6.78 -9.14
CA ASP A 30 -15.91 5.32 -8.85
C ASP A 30 -14.73 4.44 -9.36
N ASP A 31 -13.67 5.07 -9.86
CA ASP A 31 -12.54 4.41 -10.54
C ASP A 31 -11.64 3.61 -9.58
N LEU A 32 -11.64 3.97 -8.28
CA LEU A 32 -10.87 3.27 -7.24
C LEU A 32 -11.39 1.87 -6.92
N SER A 33 -12.60 1.54 -7.38
CA SER A 33 -13.25 0.24 -7.13
C SER A 33 -12.63 -0.91 -7.93
N THR A 34 -11.76 -0.60 -8.89
CA THR A 34 -11.10 -1.61 -9.74
C THR A 34 -9.58 -1.55 -9.60
N GLY A 35 -8.89 -2.59 -10.04
CA GLY A 35 -7.42 -2.60 -10.09
C GLY A 35 -6.72 -3.62 -9.18
N PRO A 36 -5.38 -3.61 -9.17
CA PRO A 36 -4.57 -4.65 -8.52
C PRO A 36 -4.79 -4.77 -7.02
N VAL A 37 -4.86 -3.65 -6.28
CA VAL A 37 -5.03 -3.67 -4.82
C VAL A 37 -6.42 -4.19 -4.44
N THR A 38 -7.46 -3.83 -5.20
CA THR A 38 -8.81 -4.36 -4.98
C THR A 38 -8.85 -5.88 -5.16
N ARG A 39 -8.17 -6.41 -6.19
CA ARG A 39 -8.04 -7.87 -6.37
C ARG A 39 -7.34 -8.54 -5.19
N LEU A 40 -6.27 -7.93 -4.68
CA LEU A 40 -5.55 -8.44 -3.51
C LEU A 40 -6.43 -8.44 -2.25
N ARG A 41 -7.20 -7.37 -2.02
CA ARG A 41 -8.13 -7.26 -0.89
C ARG A 41 -9.24 -8.32 -0.97
N ALA A 42 -9.83 -8.51 -2.14
CA ALA A 42 -10.82 -9.56 -2.37
C ALA A 42 -10.23 -10.95 -2.09
N TYR A 43 -9.01 -11.21 -2.58
CA TYR A 43 -8.32 -12.47 -2.35
C TYR A 43 -8.00 -12.70 -0.87
N ASP A 44 -7.53 -11.67 -0.16
CA ASP A 44 -7.27 -11.73 1.27
C ASP A 44 -8.55 -12.04 2.07
N ALA A 45 -9.68 -11.42 1.72
CA ALA A 45 -10.97 -11.68 2.36
C ALA A 45 -11.48 -13.11 2.11
N GLU A 46 -11.32 -13.63 0.89
CA GLU A 46 -11.77 -14.97 0.52
C GLU A 46 -10.89 -16.08 1.10
N HIS A 47 -9.58 -15.86 1.15
CA HIS A 47 -8.59 -16.91 1.48
C HIS A 47 -7.96 -16.75 2.86
N GLY A 48 -8.27 -15.68 3.60
CA GLY A 48 -7.65 -15.38 4.90
C GLY A 48 -6.14 -15.10 4.78
N THR A 49 -5.70 -14.54 3.65
CA THR A 49 -4.29 -14.19 3.41
C THR A 49 -3.99 -12.76 3.85
N ALA A 50 -2.72 -12.35 3.70
CA ALA A 50 -2.25 -11.01 4.04
C ALA A 50 -1.37 -10.42 2.93
N LEU A 51 -1.79 -10.59 1.68
CA LEU A 51 -1.07 -10.13 0.49
C LEU A 51 -1.06 -8.61 0.37
N THR A 52 -2.17 -7.96 0.70
CA THR A 52 -2.28 -6.49 0.71
C THR A 52 -1.31 -5.88 1.72
N GLN A 53 -1.25 -6.44 2.94
CA GLN A 53 -0.28 -6.02 3.97
C GLN A 53 1.17 -6.29 3.54
N THR A 54 1.42 -7.42 2.86
CA THR A 54 2.75 -7.76 2.34
C THR A 54 3.21 -6.74 1.30
N LEU A 55 2.32 -6.36 0.37
CA LEU A 55 2.62 -5.34 -0.64
C LEU A 55 2.93 -3.99 0.00
N ALA A 56 2.10 -3.53 0.93
CA ALA A 56 2.31 -2.27 1.65
C ALA A 56 3.68 -2.25 2.35
N ALA A 57 3.99 -3.29 3.12
CA ALA A 57 5.26 -3.40 3.83
C ALA A 57 6.47 -3.42 2.87
N TRP A 58 6.35 -4.11 1.73
CA TRP A 58 7.43 -4.18 0.74
C TRP A 58 7.66 -2.82 0.05
N LEU A 59 6.59 -2.10 -0.26
CA LEU A 59 6.68 -0.76 -0.87
C LEU A 59 7.22 0.28 0.13
N ASP A 60 6.77 0.24 1.39
CA ASP A 60 7.22 1.15 2.46
C ASP A 60 8.70 0.97 2.82
N THR A 61 9.26 -0.23 2.58
CA THR A 61 10.71 -0.51 2.74
C THR A 61 11.49 -0.44 1.43
N PHE A 62 10.92 0.16 0.37
CA PHE A 62 11.55 0.31 -0.94
C PHE A 62 12.08 -1.00 -1.53
N GLY A 63 11.40 -2.10 -1.24
CA GLY A 63 11.67 -3.42 -1.77
C GLY A 63 12.61 -4.29 -0.93
N ASP A 64 13.07 -3.79 0.23
CA ASP A 64 13.85 -4.61 1.16
C ASP A 64 12.96 -5.67 1.81
N VAL A 65 13.14 -6.92 1.35
CA VAL A 65 12.42 -8.10 1.82
C VAL A 65 12.70 -8.41 3.29
N ILE A 66 13.92 -8.18 3.77
CA ILE A 66 14.28 -8.48 5.16
C ILE A 66 13.60 -7.47 6.09
N ALA A 67 13.70 -6.18 5.77
CA ALA A 67 13.03 -5.14 6.52
C ALA A 67 11.50 -5.29 6.49
N ALA A 68 10.92 -5.58 5.32
CA ALA A 68 9.47 -5.76 5.17
C ALA A 68 8.96 -6.98 5.93
N ALA A 69 9.67 -8.11 5.87
CA ALA A 69 9.32 -9.33 6.59
C ALA A 69 9.35 -9.10 8.11
N ALA A 70 10.35 -8.36 8.60
CA ALA A 70 10.42 -7.97 10.00
C ALA A 70 9.25 -7.06 10.41
N ALA A 71 8.89 -6.07 9.58
CA ALA A 71 7.79 -5.15 9.86
C ALA A 71 6.44 -5.84 10.05
N VAL A 72 6.20 -6.94 9.33
CA VAL A 72 4.95 -7.73 9.44
C VAL A 72 5.11 -9.04 10.24
N HIS A 73 6.24 -9.20 10.93
CA HIS A 73 6.51 -10.33 11.84
C HIS A 73 6.41 -11.71 11.19
N VAL A 74 6.93 -11.86 9.97
CA VAL A 74 7.00 -13.17 9.28
C VAL A 74 8.43 -13.51 8.87
N HIS A 75 8.69 -14.80 8.66
CA HIS A 75 9.98 -15.24 8.14
C HIS A 75 10.20 -14.76 6.69
N PRO A 76 11.42 -14.35 6.28
CA PRO A 76 11.70 -13.88 4.92
C PRO A 76 11.29 -14.83 3.80
N ASN A 77 11.37 -16.15 4.01
CA ASN A 77 10.92 -17.13 3.01
C ASN A 77 9.41 -17.09 2.79
N THR A 78 8.63 -16.98 3.87
CA THR A 78 7.18 -16.80 3.81
C THR A 78 6.83 -15.48 3.13
N PHE A 79 7.59 -14.41 3.42
CA PHE A 79 7.42 -13.12 2.77
C PHE A 79 7.65 -13.20 1.26
N ARG A 80 8.75 -13.82 0.80
CA ARG A 80 9.01 -14.02 -0.63
C ARG A 80 7.94 -14.85 -1.32
N TYR A 81 7.40 -15.86 -0.63
CA TYR A 81 6.26 -16.61 -1.14
C TYR A 81 5.04 -15.71 -1.33
N ARG A 82 4.68 -14.91 -0.32
CA ARG A 82 3.58 -13.94 -0.41
C ARG A 82 3.82 -12.91 -1.52
N LEU A 83 5.06 -12.45 -1.70
CA LEU A 83 5.43 -11.48 -2.74
C LEU A 83 5.26 -12.04 -4.16
N ARG A 84 5.63 -13.31 -4.39
CA ARG A 84 5.33 -13.98 -5.66
C ARG A 84 3.83 -14.13 -5.85
N ARG A 85 3.12 -14.56 -4.81
CA ARG A 85 1.68 -14.78 -4.87
C ARG A 85 0.90 -13.49 -5.11
N LEU A 86 1.29 -12.38 -4.50
CA LEU A 86 0.63 -11.09 -4.71
C LEU A 86 0.90 -10.53 -6.11
N ALA A 87 2.08 -10.77 -6.70
CA ALA A 87 2.33 -10.41 -8.08
C ALA A 87 1.41 -11.18 -9.04
N GLU A 88 1.20 -12.48 -8.78
CA GLU A 88 0.27 -13.33 -9.55
C GLU A 88 -1.20 -12.89 -9.38
N VAL A 89 -1.68 -12.78 -8.14
CA VAL A 89 -3.09 -12.46 -7.83
C VAL A 89 -3.43 -11.02 -8.22
N GLY A 90 -2.53 -10.10 -7.88
CA GLY A 90 -2.69 -8.68 -8.19
C GLY A 90 -2.44 -8.38 -9.66
N GLY A 91 -1.72 -9.23 -10.40
CA GLY A 91 -1.27 -8.93 -11.75
C GLY A 91 -0.34 -7.71 -11.79
N ILE A 92 0.55 -7.60 -10.79
CA ILE A 92 1.46 -6.46 -10.62
C ILE A 92 2.86 -6.89 -11.05
N ASP A 93 3.45 -6.16 -12.00
CA ASP A 93 4.88 -6.27 -12.28
C ASP A 93 5.67 -5.46 -11.24
N LEU A 94 6.19 -6.15 -10.22
CA LEU A 94 6.97 -5.52 -9.15
C LEU A 94 8.35 -5.04 -9.60
N THR A 95 8.77 -5.34 -10.83
CA THR A 95 10.03 -4.84 -11.40
C THR A 95 9.86 -3.47 -12.06
N ASP A 96 8.64 -3.13 -12.47
CA ASP A 96 8.31 -1.84 -13.07
C ASP A 96 8.15 -0.75 -11.98
N PRO A 97 8.91 0.36 -12.04
CA PRO A 97 8.69 1.50 -11.14
C PRO A 97 7.30 2.11 -11.23
N GLU A 98 6.69 2.15 -12.43
CA GLU A 98 5.37 2.78 -12.60
C GLU A 98 4.28 1.92 -11.94
N ALA A 99 4.25 0.62 -12.22
CA ALA A 99 3.32 -0.31 -11.56
C ALA A 99 3.45 -0.30 -10.02
N ARG A 100 4.66 -0.13 -9.47
CA ARG A 100 4.87 0.02 -8.02
C ARG A 100 4.30 1.32 -7.48
N PHE A 101 4.48 2.41 -8.21
CA PHE A 101 3.94 3.72 -7.83
C PHE A 101 2.41 3.73 -7.89
N GLU A 102 1.81 3.18 -8.95
CA GLU A 102 0.36 3.00 -9.06
C GLU A 102 -0.19 2.16 -7.90
N ALA A 103 0.45 1.04 -7.57
CA ALA A 103 0.06 0.21 -6.43
C ALA A 103 0.17 0.95 -5.09
N MET A 104 1.23 1.75 -4.90
CA MET A 104 1.39 2.61 -3.72
C MET A 104 0.27 3.65 -3.65
N LEU A 105 -0.01 4.36 -4.74
CA LEU A 105 -1.09 5.34 -4.81
C LEU A 105 -2.43 4.69 -4.46
N HIS A 106 -2.75 3.54 -5.06
CA HIS A 106 -4.00 2.85 -4.80
C HIS A 106 -4.16 2.46 -3.33
N LEU A 107 -3.10 1.95 -2.68
CA LEU A 107 -3.07 1.67 -1.24
C LEU A 107 -3.32 2.91 -0.37
N ARG A 108 -2.79 4.07 -0.78
CA ARG A 108 -2.91 5.33 -0.04
C ARG A 108 -4.26 6.02 -0.24
N LEU A 109 -4.84 5.89 -1.42
CA LEU A 109 -6.13 6.49 -1.79
C LEU A 109 -7.32 5.63 -1.32
N THR A 110 -7.11 4.33 -1.09
CA THR A 110 -8.14 3.41 -0.56
C THR A 110 -7.67 2.76 0.74
N PRO A 111 -7.71 3.49 1.87
CA PRO A 111 -7.44 2.89 3.18
C PRO A 111 -8.40 1.71 3.42
N GLY A 112 -7.85 0.62 3.96
CA GLY A 112 -8.60 -0.59 4.28
C GLY A 112 -9.45 -0.47 5.53
#